data_AF-A0A9P1FXP9-F1
#
_entry.id   AF-A0A9P1FXP9-F1
#
_cell.length_a   1.000
_cell.length_b   1.000
_cell.length_c   1.000
_cell.angle_alpha   90.00
_cell.angle_beta   90.00
_cell.angle_gamma   90.00
#
_symmetry.space_group_name_H-M   'P 1'
#
loop_
_entity.id
_entity.type
_entity.pdbx_description
1 polymer ?
#
loop_
_entity_poly.entity_id
_entity_poly.type
_entity_poly.pdbx_seq_one_letter_code
_entity_poly.pdbx_strand_id
1 'polypeptide(L)'
;MAGVRRQLLSIGEDEEEEPMFKVKKSRLSRQMAATKAPADLPSSFQKKSKEAKQDRPDPRKSRRDRRCGAEVDKVDVSEIGDVAEATEPLTEPAEGFDDAKDMEDVETSAVQAARLARAQRQAARDAPRGAVPQGDSRARIKALAAAAQRELNDEEPEDLAEAWALRQLEVGLHRRRTGQQAPVVDMNLDEEIAQLDGRAPAVRRDGVAQVQKAAERVAKGHDGAKAVRKEESVLWAPSEAMAKLWETMKTLEGSAENRDAKIEELKSQRDAAQDELREIERQDKQTARSLRCVRELEEIAWSLGGLLDEKSAKCKQASTMLSQIEEDFVKRRLRRRVKDLTQVLQAAGASLTRPLEAGSDDKDEQDTEAAEAARSATQRSVARRLERRKSRAKQETDGWDTSDHSEEDGLEQTAKDRRSFCAAVHRQLLEDVSEEFASASAVLKALKSAKQKLQDEYRQAFVHLSLPEVFSFFVEHSTFWWDPLSLVTDAGGASAALWGPRKAMTSTQLEAFDWFEEMASFTELMGDDDPDTELVPKMSRSASSRKWHEDCEAAGIPPA
;
A
#
# COMPACT_ATOMS: atom_id res chain seq x y z
N MET A 1 -42.66 -54.49 28.30
CA MET A 1 -43.04 -53.44 27.33
C MET A 1 -41.75 -52.89 26.73
N ALA A 2 -41.20 -53.56 25.71
CA ALA A 2 -41.52 -53.44 24.29
C ALA A 2 -41.01 -52.11 23.69
N GLY A 3 -39.90 -52.17 22.96
CA GLY A 3 -39.33 -51.03 22.24
C GLY A 3 -37.91 -51.21 21.71
N VAL A 4 -37.52 -52.41 21.29
CA VAL A 4 -36.24 -52.67 20.57
C VAL A 4 -36.41 -52.22 19.12
N ARG A 5 -35.66 -51.20 18.68
CA ARG A 5 -35.52 -50.87 17.24
C ARG A 5 -34.23 -51.45 16.69
N ARG A 6 -34.41 -52.26 15.66
CA ARG A 6 -33.40 -53.01 14.90
C ARG A 6 -32.70 -52.14 13.86
N GLN A 7 -31.51 -52.63 13.54
CA GLN A 7 -30.60 -52.36 12.42
C GLN A 7 -31.27 -52.04 11.08
N LEU A 8 -30.63 -51.14 10.31
CA LEU A 8 -30.48 -51.28 8.87
C LEU A 8 -29.01 -51.02 8.52
N LEU A 9 -28.31 -52.12 8.23
CA LEU A 9 -27.06 -52.17 7.49
C LEU A 9 -27.41 -51.97 6.01
N SER A 10 -26.91 -50.90 5.37
CA SER A 10 -26.88 -50.83 3.91
C SER A 10 -25.52 -51.31 3.44
N ILE A 11 -25.50 -52.57 2.99
CA ILE A 11 -24.52 -53.11 2.05
C ILE A 11 -24.87 -52.52 0.69
N GLY A 12 -23.95 -51.72 0.14
CA GLY A 12 -23.92 -51.33 -1.26
C GLY A 12 -22.61 -51.84 -1.84
N GLU A 13 -22.68 -53.01 -2.46
CA GLU A 13 -21.78 -53.41 -3.54
C GLU A 13 -21.99 -52.41 -4.69
N ASP A 14 -20.91 -51.81 -5.18
CA ASP A 14 -20.86 -51.38 -6.57
C ASP A 14 -19.43 -51.51 -7.08
N GLU A 15 -19.39 -52.06 -8.28
CA GLU A 15 -18.30 -52.77 -8.90
C GLU A 15 -17.22 -51.84 -9.49
N GLU A 16 -16.07 -52.45 -9.73
CA GLU A 16 -14.90 -51.92 -10.40
C GLU A 16 -15.24 -51.38 -11.80
N GLU A 17 -15.20 -50.05 -11.97
CA GLU A 17 -14.95 -49.44 -13.28
C GLU A 17 -13.63 -48.66 -13.22
N GLU A 18 -12.57 -49.22 -13.80
CA GLU A 18 -11.37 -48.49 -14.21
C GLU A 18 -11.65 -47.72 -15.51
N PRO A 19 -11.62 -46.37 -15.54
CA PRO A 19 -11.56 -45.66 -16.81
C PRO A 19 -10.11 -45.27 -17.14
N MET A 20 -9.51 -46.12 -17.96
CA MET A 20 -8.96 -45.74 -19.27
C MET A 20 -7.76 -44.78 -19.28
N PHE A 21 -6.61 -45.32 -19.70
CA PHE A 21 -5.37 -44.63 -20.08
C PHE A 21 -5.62 -43.29 -20.82
N LYS A 22 -5.31 -42.17 -20.15
CA LYS A 22 -5.20 -40.86 -20.81
C LYS A 22 -3.87 -40.76 -21.54
N VAL A 23 -3.85 -41.13 -22.82
CA VAL A 23 -2.71 -40.86 -23.71
C VAL A 23 -2.59 -39.34 -23.89
N LYS A 24 -1.52 -38.74 -23.35
CA LYS A 24 -1.16 -37.34 -23.59
C LYS A 24 -0.87 -37.16 -25.09
N LYS A 25 -1.79 -36.53 -25.84
CA LYS A 25 -1.57 -36.16 -27.24
C LYS A 25 -0.31 -35.30 -27.33
N SER A 26 0.68 -35.77 -28.09
CA SER A 26 1.96 -35.10 -28.28
C SER A 26 1.76 -33.73 -28.94
N ARG A 27 2.66 -32.79 -28.63
CA ARG A 27 2.65 -31.39 -29.09
C ARG A 27 2.58 -31.27 -30.63
N LEU A 28 3.06 -32.28 -31.35
CA LEU A 28 3.01 -32.38 -32.81
C LEU A 28 1.58 -32.53 -33.36
N SER A 29 0.70 -33.25 -32.64
CA SER A 29 -0.70 -33.45 -33.06
C SER A 29 -1.54 -32.18 -32.93
N ARG A 30 -1.19 -31.27 -32.01
CA ARG A 30 -1.84 -29.94 -31.91
C ARG A 30 -1.40 -28.97 -33.01
N GLN A 31 -0.16 -29.07 -33.49
CA GLN A 31 0.33 -28.20 -34.57
C GLN A 31 -0.31 -28.54 -35.93
N MET A 32 -0.64 -29.82 -36.19
CA MET A 32 -1.27 -30.24 -37.44
C MET A 32 -2.77 -29.86 -37.55
N ALA A 33 -3.43 -29.54 -36.43
CA ALA A 33 -4.83 -29.11 -36.43
C ALA A 33 -4.99 -27.61 -36.74
N ALA A 34 -3.91 -26.82 -36.68
CA ALA A 34 -3.92 -25.38 -36.94
C ALA A 34 -3.71 -25.00 -38.41
N THR A 35 -3.53 -25.98 -39.32
CA THR A 35 -3.17 -25.73 -40.73
C THR A 35 -4.13 -26.41 -41.71
N LYS A 36 -5.40 -25.97 -41.72
CA LYS A 36 -6.38 -26.12 -42.82
C LYS A 36 -7.36 -24.92 -42.70
N ALA A 37 -7.02 -23.73 -43.21
CA ALA A 37 -7.33 -23.18 -44.55
C ALA A 37 -8.85 -22.88 -44.77
N PRO A 38 -9.26 -21.98 -45.70
CA PRO A 38 -8.79 -20.60 -45.99
C PRO A 38 -9.94 -19.58 -46.24
N ALA A 39 -9.56 -18.30 -46.38
CA ALA A 39 -10.08 -17.20 -47.23
C ALA A 39 -11.61 -16.97 -47.43
N ASP A 40 -12.07 -15.74 -47.12
CA ASP A 40 -12.58 -14.79 -48.12
C ASP A 40 -12.80 -13.36 -47.56
N LEU A 41 -12.48 -12.38 -48.42
CA LEU A 41 -12.54 -10.90 -48.31
C LEU A 41 -13.99 -10.35 -48.45
N PRO A 42 -14.27 -9.04 -48.65
CA PRO A 42 -13.81 -7.78 -48.03
C PRO A 42 -15.00 -6.84 -47.63
N SER A 43 -14.67 -5.60 -47.24
CA SER A 43 -15.39 -4.35 -47.62
C SER A 43 -16.34 -3.68 -46.61
N SER A 44 -15.96 -2.44 -46.27
CA SER A 44 -16.81 -1.25 -46.12
C SER A 44 -18.02 -1.30 -45.18
N PHE A 45 -17.91 -0.61 -44.04
CA PHE A 45 -19.10 0.01 -43.44
C PHE A 45 -18.91 1.50 -43.21
N GLN A 46 -19.89 2.22 -43.75
CA GLN A 46 -19.94 3.64 -43.98
C GLN A 46 -20.24 4.41 -42.70
N LYS A 47 -19.54 5.54 -42.54
CA LYS A 47 -20.03 6.69 -41.77
C LYS A 47 -21.40 7.10 -42.31
N LYS A 48 -22.42 7.08 -41.46
CA LYS A 48 -23.67 7.81 -41.69
C LYS A 48 -23.96 8.73 -40.51
N SER A 49 -23.71 9.99 -40.76
CA SER A 49 -24.35 11.14 -40.14
C SER A 49 -25.87 11.02 -40.18
N LYS A 50 -26.53 11.32 -39.05
CA LYS A 50 -27.93 11.77 -39.04
C LYS A 50 -28.07 12.95 -38.09
N GLU A 51 -28.26 14.11 -38.72
CA GLU A 51 -29.02 15.25 -38.21
C GLU A 51 -30.37 14.82 -37.64
N ALA A 52 -30.73 15.36 -36.48
CA ALA A 52 -32.11 15.50 -36.05
C ALA A 52 -32.26 16.79 -35.21
N LYS A 53 -32.71 17.82 -35.94
CA LYS A 53 -33.69 18.86 -35.58
C LYS A 53 -33.91 19.21 -34.10
N GLN A 54 -33.66 20.49 -33.84
CA GLN A 54 -34.46 21.43 -33.04
C GLN A 54 -35.88 20.95 -32.70
N ASP A 55 -36.22 21.03 -31.40
CA ASP A 55 -37.45 21.72 -30.95
C ASP A 55 -37.27 22.18 -29.49
N ARG A 56 -37.40 23.50 -29.29
CA ARG A 56 -37.62 24.12 -27.98
C ARG A 56 -39.09 23.95 -27.60
N PRO A 57 -39.40 23.89 -26.30
CA PRO A 57 -40.56 24.62 -25.83
C PRO A 57 -40.25 25.54 -24.64
N ASP A 58 -40.88 26.72 -24.72
CA ASP A 58 -40.88 27.80 -23.75
C ASP A 58 -41.46 27.38 -22.37
N PRO A 59 -41.06 28.06 -21.28
CA PRO A 59 -41.57 27.82 -19.95
C PRO A 59 -42.72 28.78 -19.63
N ARG A 60 -43.97 28.28 -19.55
CA ARG A 60 -45.05 28.94 -18.78
C ARG A 60 -46.32 28.07 -18.70
N LYS A 61 -46.83 27.95 -17.48
CA LYS A 61 -48.13 27.37 -17.04
C LYS A 61 -48.14 25.85 -16.81
N SER A 62 -48.16 25.42 -15.55
CA SER A 62 -49.44 25.08 -14.91
C SER A 62 -49.31 24.96 -13.38
N ARG A 63 -50.13 25.76 -12.70
CA ARG A 63 -50.75 25.43 -11.41
C ARG A 63 -51.71 24.26 -11.68
N ARG A 64 -51.63 23.14 -10.96
CA ARG A 64 -52.77 22.54 -10.22
C ARG A 64 -52.37 21.26 -9.49
N ASP A 65 -52.71 21.24 -8.19
CA ASP A 65 -53.15 20.11 -7.36
C ASP A 65 -52.71 18.69 -7.74
N ARG A 66 -51.94 18.06 -6.85
CA ARG A 66 -52.20 16.67 -6.44
C ARG A 66 -51.70 16.41 -5.02
N ARG A 67 -52.68 16.33 -4.14
CA ARG A 67 -52.62 15.80 -2.78
C ARG A 67 -52.53 14.28 -2.90
N CYS A 68 -51.43 13.68 -2.48
CA CYS A 68 -51.34 12.23 -2.24
C CYS A 68 -51.01 12.06 -0.76
N GLY A 69 -52.02 11.66 0.02
CA GLY A 69 -51.81 11.10 1.33
C GLY A 69 -51.28 9.69 1.17
N ALA A 70 -50.17 9.39 1.86
CA ALA A 70 -49.75 8.03 2.13
C ALA A 70 -49.96 7.80 3.64
N GLU A 71 -50.83 6.85 3.93
CA GLU A 71 -51.04 6.27 5.25
C GLU A 71 -49.73 5.63 5.72
N VAL A 72 -49.35 5.92 6.97
CA VAL A 72 -48.27 5.24 7.66
C VAL A 72 -48.89 4.09 8.44
N ASP A 73 -48.65 2.87 7.96
CA ASP A 73 -48.91 1.64 8.70
C ASP A 73 -48.03 1.61 9.96
N LYS A 74 -48.69 1.52 11.12
CA LYS A 74 -48.07 1.23 12.39
C LYS A 74 -47.88 -0.28 12.47
N VAL A 75 -46.63 -0.74 12.49
CA VAL A 75 -46.29 -2.11 12.86
C VAL A 75 -45.91 -2.10 14.33
N ASP A 76 -46.78 -2.70 15.14
CA ASP A 76 -46.49 -3.14 16.51
C ASP A 76 -45.39 -4.20 16.48
N VAL A 77 -44.29 -3.94 17.18
CA VAL A 77 -43.28 -4.95 17.49
C VAL A 77 -43.33 -5.20 18.98
N SER A 78 -44.02 -6.28 19.33
CA SER A 78 -44.03 -6.87 20.66
C SER A 78 -42.76 -7.71 20.87
N GLU A 79 -42.25 -7.66 22.11
CA GLU A 79 -41.84 -8.84 22.88
C GLU A 79 -40.53 -9.55 22.43
N ILE A 80 -39.40 -9.08 22.97
CA ILE A 80 -38.20 -9.91 23.14
C ILE A 80 -37.97 -10.05 24.64
N GLY A 81 -38.04 -11.30 25.09
CA GLY A 81 -38.02 -11.71 26.48
C GLY A 81 -36.65 -11.60 27.15
N ASP A 82 -36.74 -11.43 28.46
CA ASP A 82 -35.67 -11.50 29.43
C ASP A 82 -34.97 -12.87 29.40
N VAL A 83 -33.66 -12.87 29.16
CA VAL A 83 -32.77 -13.98 29.51
C VAL A 83 -31.78 -13.45 30.55
N ALA A 84 -32.01 -13.88 31.79
CA ALA A 84 -31.10 -13.68 32.91
C ALA A 84 -29.83 -14.51 32.69
N GLU A 85 -28.69 -13.83 32.55
CA GLU A 85 -27.37 -14.46 32.53
C GLU A 85 -26.67 -14.20 33.87
N ALA A 86 -26.28 -15.31 34.51
CA ALA A 86 -25.71 -15.36 35.84
C ALA A 86 -24.26 -14.85 35.82
N THR A 87 -24.01 -13.77 36.54
CA THR A 87 -22.67 -13.30 36.91
C THR A 87 -22.12 -14.12 38.07
N GLU A 88 -21.12 -14.97 37.82
CA GLU A 88 -20.20 -15.48 38.85
C GLU A 88 -18.96 -14.58 38.93
N PRO A 89 -18.48 -14.20 40.13
CA PRO A 89 -17.25 -13.45 40.29
C PRO A 89 -16.04 -14.39 40.41
N LEU A 90 -15.24 -14.51 39.34
CA LEU A 90 -13.92 -15.12 39.43
C LEU A 90 -12.95 -14.12 40.06
N THR A 91 -12.45 -14.48 41.23
CA THR A 91 -11.39 -13.80 41.97
C THR A 91 -10.06 -14.41 41.52
N GLU A 92 -9.18 -13.59 40.93
CA GLU A 92 -7.77 -13.97 40.72
C GLU A 92 -6.83 -13.03 41.48
N PRO A 93 -5.70 -13.56 41.98
CA PRO A 93 -4.85 -12.87 42.95
C PRO A 93 -3.89 -11.89 42.28
N ALA A 94 -3.68 -10.77 42.98
CA ALA A 94 -2.61 -9.82 42.69
C ALA A 94 -1.25 -10.42 43.07
N GLU A 95 -0.42 -10.71 42.07
CA GLU A 95 1.03 -10.82 42.23
C GLU A 95 1.68 -9.53 41.74
N GLY A 96 2.38 -8.87 42.65
CA GLY A 96 3.11 -7.63 42.40
C GLY A 96 4.38 -7.89 41.61
N PHE A 97 4.60 -7.05 40.60
CA PHE A 97 5.88 -6.91 39.91
C PHE A 97 6.35 -5.47 40.08
N ASP A 98 7.07 -5.22 41.18
CA ASP A 98 7.91 -4.04 41.37
C ASP A 98 9.25 -4.33 40.68
N ASP A 99 9.46 -3.80 39.47
CA ASP A 99 10.82 -3.56 38.94
C ASP A 99 10.76 -2.50 37.83
N ALA A 100 10.66 -1.24 38.26
CA ALA A 100 10.84 -0.06 37.43
C ALA A 100 12.13 0.66 37.88
N LYS A 101 13.28 0.21 37.36
CA LYS A 101 14.52 1.01 37.33
C LYS A 101 15.30 0.75 36.04
N ASP A 102 15.61 1.86 35.38
CA ASP A 102 16.71 2.03 34.43
C ASP A 102 16.54 1.40 33.03
N MET A 103 15.62 1.95 32.24
CA MET A 103 15.68 1.92 30.77
C MET A 103 16.01 3.33 30.28
N GLU A 104 17.30 3.68 30.34
CA GLU A 104 17.83 4.82 29.59
C GLU A 104 17.69 4.56 28.09
N ASP A 105 17.31 5.59 27.34
CA ASP A 105 17.06 5.60 25.91
C ASP A 105 18.30 5.13 25.11
N VAL A 106 18.44 3.82 24.89
CA VAL A 106 19.36 3.27 23.90
C VAL A 106 18.72 3.47 22.53
N GLU A 107 18.82 4.69 22.00
CA GLU A 107 18.64 4.93 20.57
C GLU A 107 19.57 3.96 19.83
N THR A 108 18.98 2.97 19.15
CA THR A 108 19.76 1.96 18.43
C THR A 108 20.67 2.65 17.41
N SER A 109 21.92 2.21 17.31
CA SER A 109 22.96 2.76 16.40
C SER A 109 22.44 2.97 14.96
N ALA A 110 21.47 2.16 14.52
CA ALA A 110 20.80 2.28 13.23
C ALA A 110 19.99 3.59 13.08
N VAL A 111 19.31 4.05 14.13
CA VAL A 111 18.54 5.30 14.14
C VAL A 111 19.48 6.50 14.06
N GLN A 112 20.62 6.46 14.75
CA GLN A 112 21.65 7.50 14.67
C GLN A 112 22.30 7.54 13.27
N ALA A 113 22.60 6.38 12.67
CA ALA A 113 23.12 6.27 11.32
C ALA A 113 22.12 6.80 10.27
N ALA A 114 20.83 6.47 10.40
CA ALA A 114 19.78 6.97 9.51
C ALA A 114 19.59 8.49 9.63
N ARG A 115 19.67 9.05 10.84
CA ARG A 115 19.60 10.50 11.09
C ARG A 115 20.80 11.23 10.49
N LEU A 116 22.00 10.67 10.61
CA LEU A 116 23.24 11.21 10.06
C LEU A 116 23.22 11.16 8.52
N ALA A 117 22.72 10.08 7.92
CA ALA A 117 22.55 9.97 6.47
C ALA A 117 21.53 10.98 5.89
N ARG A 118 20.42 11.25 6.61
CA ARG A 118 19.45 12.29 6.22
C ARG A 118 20.06 13.69 6.33
N ALA A 119 20.78 13.98 7.41
CA ALA A 119 21.48 15.25 7.60
C ALA A 119 22.52 15.51 6.49
N GLN A 120 23.28 14.48 6.07
CA GLN A 120 24.23 14.59 4.96
C GLN A 120 23.55 14.88 3.61
N ARG A 121 22.40 14.25 3.32
CA ARG A 121 21.63 14.52 2.09
C ARG A 121 21.04 15.94 2.08
N GLN A 122 20.64 16.45 3.23
CA GLN A 122 20.12 17.81 3.39
C GLN A 122 21.25 18.84 3.22
N ALA A 123 22.40 18.62 3.86
CA ALA A 123 23.60 19.45 3.68
C ALA A 123 24.10 19.46 2.23
N ALA A 124 23.99 18.34 1.49
CA ALA A 124 24.33 18.27 0.08
C ALA A 124 23.34 19.02 -0.84
N ARG A 125 22.08 19.18 -0.41
CA ARG A 125 21.08 20.01 -1.12
C ARG A 125 21.25 21.49 -0.83
N ASP A 126 21.62 21.84 0.39
CA ASP A 126 21.78 23.23 0.86
C ASP A 126 23.16 23.82 0.53
N ALA A 127 24.12 22.99 0.11
CA ALA A 127 25.41 23.47 -0.36
C ALA A 127 25.24 24.32 -1.64
N PRO A 128 25.66 25.60 -1.63
CA PRO A 128 25.51 26.49 -2.78
C PRO A 128 26.26 25.91 -3.98
N ARG A 129 25.53 25.61 -5.06
CA ARG A 129 26.06 25.23 -6.37
C ARG A 129 26.85 26.40 -6.97
N GLY A 130 28.07 26.63 -6.52
CA GLY A 130 28.81 27.81 -6.93
C GLY A 130 30.19 28.00 -6.32
N ALA A 131 30.98 26.95 -6.13
CA ALA A 131 32.42 27.09 -5.94
C ALA A 131 33.11 25.76 -6.24
N VAL A 132 33.56 25.56 -7.49
CA VAL A 132 34.53 24.51 -7.80
C VAL A 132 35.91 25.11 -7.55
N PRO A 133 36.66 24.69 -6.52
CA PRO A 133 38.06 25.07 -6.38
C PRO A 133 38.83 24.45 -7.55
N GLN A 134 39.44 25.31 -8.38
CA GLN A 134 40.38 24.91 -9.43
C GLN A 134 41.65 24.35 -8.77
N GLY A 135 41.63 23.06 -8.45
CA GLY A 135 42.80 22.29 -8.04
C GLY A 135 42.92 21.06 -8.92
N ASP A 136 44.16 20.70 -9.27
CA ASP A 136 44.54 19.65 -10.22
C ASP A 136 43.65 18.40 -10.11
N SER A 137 42.77 18.24 -11.10
CA SER A 137 41.82 17.12 -11.23
C SER A 137 42.51 15.76 -11.13
N ARG A 138 43.79 15.69 -11.55
CA ARG A 138 44.62 14.49 -11.50
C ARG A 138 45.01 14.06 -10.09
N ALA A 139 45.28 15.01 -9.19
CA ALA A 139 45.58 14.72 -7.78
C ALA A 139 44.32 14.22 -7.05
N ARG A 140 43.16 14.80 -7.39
CA ARG A 140 41.87 14.41 -6.83
C ARG A 140 41.43 13.01 -7.27
N ILE A 141 41.62 12.68 -8.55
CA ILE A 141 41.37 11.32 -9.08
C ILE A 141 42.32 10.30 -8.44
N LYS A 142 43.61 10.66 -8.22
CA LYS A 142 44.55 9.78 -7.52
C LYS A 142 44.20 9.56 -6.06
N ALA A 143 43.75 10.61 -5.34
CA ALA A 143 43.34 10.50 -3.95
C ALA A 143 42.07 9.67 -3.79
N LEU A 144 41.08 9.85 -4.69
CA LEU A 144 39.87 9.03 -4.73
C LEU A 144 40.17 7.56 -5.07
N ALA A 145 41.05 7.31 -6.04
CA ALA A 145 41.48 5.96 -6.37
C ALA A 145 42.23 5.30 -5.20
N ALA A 146 43.12 6.02 -4.52
CA ALA A 146 43.87 5.50 -3.38
C ALA A 146 42.99 5.24 -2.14
N ALA A 147 41.91 6.02 -1.95
CA ALA A 147 40.93 5.80 -0.89
C ALA A 147 40.07 4.55 -1.18
N ALA A 148 39.55 4.43 -2.41
CA ALA A 148 38.77 3.27 -2.83
C ALA A 148 39.58 1.96 -2.75
N GLN A 149 40.89 2.02 -3.03
CA GLN A 149 41.78 0.86 -2.97
C GLN A 149 42.20 0.48 -1.55
N ARG A 150 41.95 1.35 -0.56
CA ARG A 150 42.17 1.07 0.87
C ARG A 150 40.95 0.38 1.47
N GLU A 151 39.75 0.83 1.15
CA GLU A 151 38.50 0.15 1.54
C GLU A 151 38.44 -1.29 1.00
N LEU A 152 38.87 -1.51 -0.24
CA LEU A 152 38.89 -2.84 -0.87
C LEU A 152 39.90 -3.84 -0.28
N ASN A 153 40.84 -3.40 0.57
CA ASN A 153 41.87 -4.26 1.16
C ASN A 153 41.65 -4.56 2.64
N ASP A 154 40.72 -3.87 3.32
CA ASP A 154 40.44 -4.05 4.76
C ASP A 154 39.12 -4.82 5.02
N GLU A 155 38.43 -5.31 3.98
CA GLU A 155 37.21 -6.12 4.13
C GLU A 155 37.55 -7.61 4.36
N GLU A 156 37.11 -8.12 5.50
CA GLU A 156 37.18 -9.53 5.87
C GLU A 156 36.47 -10.42 4.82
N PRO A 157 36.94 -11.66 4.59
CA PRO A 157 36.50 -12.50 3.46
C PRO A 157 35.04 -13.01 3.52
N GLU A 158 34.21 -12.55 4.45
CA GLU A 158 32.81 -12.97 4.59
C GLU A 158 31.87 -12.32 3.54
N ASP A 159 32.29 -11.22 2.91
CA ASP A 159 31.45 -10.46 1.97
C ASP A 159 31.64 -10.83 0.49
N LEU A 160 32.48 -11.82 0.16
CA LEU A 160 32.73 -12.20 -1.25
C LEU A 160 31.48 -12.77 -1.95
N ALA A 161 30.58 -13.40 -1.19
CA ALA A 161 29.30 -13.88 -1.72
C ALA A 161 28.31 -12.73 -1.95
N GLU A 162 28.30 -11.74 -1.05
CA GLU A 162 27.39 -10.60 -1.11
C GLU A 162 27.84 -9.58 -2.17
N ALA A 163 29.15 -9.34 -2.29
CA ALA A 163 29.75 -8.55 -3.36
C ALA A 163 29.52 -9.18 -4.75
N TRP A 164 29.52 -10.52 -4.85
CA TRP A 164 29.17 -11.20 -6.09
C TRP A 164 27.68 -11.03 -6.43
N ALA A 165 26.79 -11.12 -5.45
CA ALA A 165 25.35 -10.91 -5.62
C ALA A 165 25.02 -9.47 -6.03
N LEU A 166 25.64 -8.47 -5.38
CA LEU A 166 25.49 -7.05 -5.72
C LEU A 166 25.99 -6.74 -7.12
N ARG A 167 27.11 -7.36 -7.55
CA ARG A 167 27.63 -7.21 -8.91
C ARG A 167 26.70 -7.81 -9.97
N GLN A 168 26.02 -8.92 -9.68
CA GLN A 168 25.00 -9.48 -10.60
C GLN A 168 23.77 -8.60 -10.71
N LEU A 169 23.33 -8.00 -9.59
CA LEU A 169 22.25 -7.02 -9.56
C LEU A 169 22.60 -5.77 -10.37
N GLU A 170 23.82 -5.25 -10.23
CA GLU A 170 24.29 -4.07 -10.96
C GLU A 170 24.41 -4.33 -12.47
N VAL A 171 24.92 -5.51 -12.87
CA VAL A 171 24.94 -5.95 -14.28
C VAL A 171 23.52 -6.13 -14.83
N GLY A 172 22.59 -6.64 -14.02
CA GLY A 172 21.17 -6.74 -14.36
C GLY A 172 20.47 -5.39 -14.50
N LEU A 173 20.82 -4.40 -13.67
CA LEU A 173 20.26 -3.05 -13.69
C LEU A 173 20.76 -2.25 -14.91
N HIS A 174 22.05 -2.39 -15.25
CA HIS A 174 22.63 -1.78 -16.44
C HIS A 174 22.03 -2.31 -17.75
N ARG A 175 21.68 -3.61 -17.81
CA ARG A 175 20.99 -4.20 -18.97
C ARG A 175 19.58 -3.63 -19.21
N ARG A 176 18.90 -3.14 -18.15
CA ARG A 176 17.54 -2.58 -18.28
C ARG A 176 17.52 -1.09 -18.59
N ARG A 177 18.52 -0.33 -18.13
CA ARG A 177 18.57 1.14 -18.29
C ARG A 177 19.06 1.62 -19.66
N THR A 178 19.89 0.88 -20.37
CA THR A 178 20.52 1.41 -21.60
C THR A 178 19.83 1.04 -22.91
N GLY A 179 18.83 0.15 -22.91
CA GLY A 179 18.09 -0.23 -24.14
C GLY A 179 18.97 -0.78 -25.28
N GLN A 180 20.28 -0.97 -25.05
CA GLN A 180 21.20 -1.55 -25.99
C GLN A 180 21.09 -3.07 -25.86
N GLN A 181 20.37 -3.67 -26.80
CA GLN A 181 20.60 -5.07 -27.14
C GLN A 181 22.08 -5.19 -27.53
N ALA A 182 22.89 -5.77 -26.64
CA ALA A 182 24.22 -6.22 -27.01
C ALA A 182 24.05 -7.17 -28.20
N PRO A 183 24.88 -7.07 -29.25
CA PRO A 183 24.84 -8.04 -30.33
C PRO A 183 25.00 -9.42 -29.70
N VAL A 184 24.03 -10.30 -29.98
CA VAL A 184 24.15 -11.73 -29.66
C VAL A 184 25.35 -12.21 -30.45
N VAL A 185 26.52 -12.18 -29.82
CA VAL A 185 27.65 -12.95 -30.28
C VAL A 185 27.22 -14.37 -29.99
N ASP A 186 26.85 -15.10 -31.04
CA ASP A 186 26.69 -16.56 -31.00
C ASP A 186 28.05 -17.14 -30.59
N MET A 187 28.31 -17.13 -29.29
CA MET A 187 29.48 -17.79 -28.72
C MET A 187 29.20 -19.29 -28.88
N ASN A 188 30.06 -19.90 -29.66
CA ASN A 188 29.99 -21.30 -30.00
C ASN A 188 30.07 -22.09 -28.69
N LEU A 189 29.06 -22.90 -28.38
CA LEU A 189 28.92 -23.60 -27.10
C LEU A 189 30.17 -24.45 -26.77
N ASP A 190 30.88 -24.90 -27.82
CA ASP A 190 32.12 -25.68 -27.72
C ASP A 190 33.31 -24.86 -27.17
N GLU A 191 33.34 -23.55 -27.37
CA GLU A 191 34.40 -22.65 -26.87
C GLU A 191 34.18 -22.30 -25.38
N GLU A 192 32.93 -22.21 -24.94
CA GLU A 192 32.57 -22.00 -23.54
C GLU A 192 32.84 -23.26 -22.68
N ILE A 193 32.59 -24.45 -23.24
CA ILE A 193 32.95 -25.73 -22.61
C ILE A 193 34.48 -25.86 -22.47
N ALA A 194 35.25 -25.43 -23.48
CA ALA A 194 36.71 -25.44 -23.43
C ALA A 194 37.29 -24.46 -22.38
N GLN A 195 36.64 -23.31 -22.15
CA GLN A 195 37.07 -22.34 -21.15
C GLN A 195 36.72 -22.79 -19.71
N LEU A 196 35.64 -23.54 -19.51
CA LEU A 196 35.24 -24.07 -18.21
C LEU A 196 36.12 -25.24 -17.73
N ASP A 197 36.76 -25.97 -18.64
CA ASP A 197 37.72 -27.03 -18.27
C ASP A 197 39.12 -26.50 -17.88
N GLY A 198 39.39 -25.20 -18.05
CA GLY A 198 40.69 -24.59 -17.75
C GLY A 198 40.88 -24.01 -16.34
N ARG A 199 39.82 -23.92 -15.50
CA ARG A 199 39.87 -23.15 -14.24
C ARG A 199 39.78 -24.02 -12.98
N ALA A 200 40.95 -24.45 -12.52
CA ALA A 200 41.31 -24.90 -11.16
C ALA A 200 40.69 -26.21 -10.59
N PRO A 201 41.45 -27.01 -9.81
CA PRO A 201 41.17 -28.42 -9.54
C PRO A 201 40.32 -28.61 -8.28
N ALA A 202 39.01 -28.54 -8.41
CA ALA A 202 38.09 -29.03 -7.38
C ALA A 202 37.69 -30.47 -7.73
N VAL A 203 38.29 -31.43 -7.00
CA VAL A 203 37.90 -32.84 -6.76
C VAL A 203 36.70 -33.31 -7.61
N ARG A 204 36.91 -33.50 -8.91
CA ARG A 204 35.95 -34.23 -9.75
C ARG A 204 36.08 -35.70 -9.39
N ARG A 205 35.00 -36.30 -8.90
CA ARG A 205 34.88 -37.77 -8.77
C ARG A 205 35.14 -38.38 -10.15
N ASP A 206 36.29 -39.02 -10.27
CA ASP A 206 36.92 -39.65 -11.43
C ASP A 206 36.14 -40.82 -12.06
N GLY A 207 34.81 -40.85 -11.97
CA GLY A 207 34.01 -41.95 -12.52
C GLY A 207 34.10 -42.02 -14.05
N VAL A 208 33.97 -40.88 -14.72
CA VAL A 208 33.98 -40.83 -16.19
C VAL A 208 35.40 -41.04 -16.75
N ALA A 209 36.43 -40.50 -16.09
CA ALA A 209 37.83 -40.71 -16.46
C ALA A 209 38.30 -42.15 -16.22
N GLN A 210 37.80 -42.83 -15.18
CA GLN A 210 38.07 -44.26 -14.97
C GLN A 210 37.37 -45.14 -16.00
N VAL A 211 36.13 -44.84 -16.37
CA VAL A 211 35.42 -45.58 -17.42
C VAL A 211 36.06 -45.35 -18.80
N GLN A 212 36.50 -44.13 -19.11
CA GLN A 212 37.25 -43.86 -20.33
C GLN A 212 38.64 -44.50 -20.33
N LYS A 213 39.38 -44.52 -19.21
CA LYS A 213 40.64 -45.29 -19.10
C LYS A 213 40.42 -46.79 -19.18
N ALA A 214 39.32 -47.32 -18.65
CA ALA A 214 38.98 -48.73 -18.76
C ALA A 214 38.59 -49.10 -20.20
N ALA A 215 37.79 -48.25 -20.86
CA ALA A 215 37.44 -48.40 -22.26
C ALA A 215 38.65 -48.24 -23.18
N GLU A 216 39.57 -47.32 -22.91
CA GLU A 216 40.84 -47.22 -23.64
C GLU A 216 41.75 -48.42 -23.40
N ARG A 217 41.79 -49.02 -22.20
CA ARG A 217 42.55 -50.26 -21.96
C ARG A 217 41.96 -51.45 -22.73
N VAL A 218 40.64 -51.49 -22.88
CA VAL A 218 39.94 -52.52 -23.69
C VAL A 218 40.14 -52.25 -25.19
N ALA A 219 40.07 -50.99 -25.62
CA ALA A 219 40.21 -50.59 -27.02
C ALA A 219 41.65 -50.60 -27.53
N LYS A 220 42.64 -50.34 -26.66
CA LYS A 220 44.08 -50.42 -27.00
C LYS A 220 44.63 -51.84 -27.03
N GLY A 221 43.77 -52.87 -26.90
CA GLY A 221 44.15 -54.25 -27.17
C GLY A 221 45.43 -54.68 -26.45
N HIS A 222 45.55 -54.34 -25.16
CA HIS A 222 46.76 -54.66 -24.41
C HIS A 222 46.78 -56.18 -24.10
N ASP A 223 47.36 -56.92 -25.05
CA ASP A 223 48.24 -58.07 -24.86
C ASP A 223 47.91 -59.05 -23.74
N GLY A 224 46.71 -59.62 -23.78
CA GLY A 224 46.45 -60.95 -23.19
C GLY A 224 47.01 -62.11 -24.01
N ALA A 225 47.76 -61.86 -25.09
CA ALA A 225 48.15 -62.86 -26.08
C ALA A 225 49.44 -63.66 -25.74
N LYS A 226 50.07 -63.47 -24.57
CA LYS A 226 51.22 -64.29 -24.14
C LYS A 226 51.16 -64.69 -22.67
N ALA A 227 50.08 -65.36 -22.29
CA ALA A 227 50.13 -66.33 -21.21
C ALA A 227 49.53 -67.64 -21.71
N VAL A 228 50.23 -68.30 -22.64
CA VAL A 228 50.08 -69.74 -22.86
C VAL A 228 50.58 -70.41 -21.58
N ARG A 229 49.70 -70.48 -20.57
CA ARG A 229 49.86 -71.45 -19.50
C ARG A 229 49.79 -72.80 -20.19
N LYS A 230 50.90 -73.54 -20.14
CA LYS A 230 50.88 -75.00 -20.30
C LYS A 230 49.82 -75.52 -19.34
N GLU A 231 48.62 -75.80 -19.83
CA GLU A 231 47.70 -76.70 -19.17
C GLU A 231 48.30 -78.09 -19.33
N GLU A 232 49.20 -78.45 -18.40
CA GLU A 232 49.32 -79.85 -18.03
C GLU A 232 47.92 -80.27 -17.60
N SER A 233 47.29 -81.13 -18.40
CA SER A 233 46.02 -81.79 -18.11
C SER A 233 46.22 -82.71 -16.89
N VAL A 234 46.39 -82.10 -15.72
CA VAL A 234 46.33 -82.78 -14.44
C VAL A 234 44.88 -83.15 -14.27
N LEU A 235 44.54 -84.40 -14.59
CA LEU A 235 43.28 -85.01 -14.23
C LEU A 235 43.17 -84.90 -12.71
N TRP A 236 42.46 -83.88 -12.23
CA TRP A 236 42.20 -83.74 -10.80
C TRP A 236 41.51 -85.00 -10.31
N ALA A 237 41.95 -85.47 -9.14
CA ALA A 237 41.20 -86.50 -8.45
C ALA A 237 39.75 -86.00 -8.28
N PRO A 238 38.73 -86.85 -8.47
CA PRO A 238 37.33 -86.43 -8.38
C PRO A 238 37.00 -85.64 -7.10
N SER A 239 37.67 -85.94 -5.99
CA SER A 239 37.54 -85.23 -4.72
C SER A 239 38.05 -83.77 -4.77
N GLU A 240 39.17 -83.50 -5.45
CA GLU A 240 39.71 -82.14 -5.61
C GLU A 240 38.83 -81.29 -6.53
N ALA A 241 38.29 -81.89 -7.59
CA ALA A 241 37.34 -81.23 -8.48
C ALA A 241 36.05 -80.84 -7.74
N MET A 242 35.52 -81.75 -6.90
CA MET A 242 34.36 -81.46 -6.05
C MET A 242 34.67 -80.38 -5.01
N ALA A 243 35.83 -80.41 -4.36
CA ALA A 243 36.23 -79.39 -3.38
C ALA A 243 36.30 -78.00 -4.01
N LYS A 244 36.90 -77.89 -5.20
CA LYS A 244 36.92 -76.63 -5.97
C LYS A 244 35.52 -76.18 -6.39
N LEU A 245 34.66 -77.10 -6.83
CA LEU A 245 33.26 -76.79 -7.14
C LEU A 245 32.53 -76.21 -5.92
N TRP A 246 32.68 -76.84 -4.76
CA TRP A 246 32.11 -76.35 -3.49
C TRP A 246 32.66 -74.98 -3.09
N GLU A 247 33.95 -74.75 -3.26
CA GLU A 247 34.56 -73.44 -2.99
C GLU A 247 34.00 -72.38 -3.95
N THR A 248 33.92 -72.68 -5.25
CA THR A 248 33.31 -71.77 -6.23
C THR A 248 31.85 -71.50 -5.91
N MET A 249 31.08 -72.52 -5.50
CA MET A 249 29.68 -72.38 -5.08
C MET A 249 29.57 -71.44 -3.87
N LYS A 250 30.39 -71.61 -2.83
CA LYS A 250 30.42 -70.70 -1.67
C LYS A 250 30.80 -69.27 -2.05
N THR A 251 31.78 -69.08 -2.94
CA THR A 251 32.14 -67.73 -3.41
C THR A 251 31.02 -67.09 -4.22
N LEU A 252 30.27 -67.87 -5.00
CA LEU A 252 29.11 -67.39 -5.75
C LEU A 252 27.96 -67.03 -4.82
N GLU A 253 27.69 -67.84 -3.79
CA GLU A 253 26.69 -67.59 -2.76
C GLU A 253 27.01 -66.29 -2.00
N GLY A 254 28.22 -66.14 -1.46
CA GLY A 254 28.61 -64.89 -0.78
C GLY A 254 28.63 -63.68 -1.72
N SER A 255 28.93 -63.88 -3.01
CA SER A 255 28.81 -62.81 -4.01
C SER A 255 27.36 -62.47 -4.33
N ALA A 256 26.41 -63.40 -4.23
CA ALA A 256 24.98 -63.14 -4.44
C ALA A 256 24.43 -62.32 -3.27
N GLU A 257 24.71 -62.70 -2.03
CA GLU A 257 24.30 -61.95 -0.84
C GLU A 257 24.83 -60.51 -0.85
N ASN A 258 26.10 -60.32 -1.23
CA ASN A 258 26.67 -58.97 -1.39
C ASN A 258 25.98 -58.14 -2.48
N ARG A 259 25.54 -58.77 -3.59
CA ARG A 259 24.78 -58.08 -4.64
C ARG A 259 23.40 -57.70 -4.14
N ASP A 260 22.72 -58.59 -3.42
CA ASP A 260 21.40 -58.32 -2.87
C ASP A 260 21.46 -57.18 -1.83
N ALA A 261 22.44 -57.23 -0.91
CA ALA A 261 22.70 -56.14 0.02
C ALA A 261 22.98 -54.81 -0.72
N LYS A 262 23.75 -54.85 -1.82
CA LYS A 262 24.00 -53.64 -2.61
C LYS A 262 22.77 -53.14 -3.36
N ILE A 263 21.92 -54.04 -3.84
CA ILE A 263 20.64 -53.71 -4.47
C ILE A 263 19.72 -53.02 -3.45
N GLU A 264 19.62 -53.53 -2.23
CA GLU A 264 18.83 -52.91 -1.16
C GLU A 264 19.40 -51.54 -0.75
N GLU A 265 20.72 -51.40 -0.64
CA GLU A 265 21.37 -50.10 -0.39
C GLU A 265 21.06 -49.09 -1.50
N LEU A 266 21.17 -49.49 -2.77
CA LEU A 266 20.87 -48.62 -3.92
C LEU A 266 19.37 -48.28 -4.01
N LYS A 267 18.48 -49.21 -3.64
CA LYS A 267 17.04 -48.94 -3.52
C LYS A 267 16.79 -47.89 -2.43
N SER A 268 17.38 -48.06 -1.25
CA SER A 268 17.27 -47.09 -0.16
C SER A 268 17.79 -45.71 -0.57
N GLN A 269 18.92 -45.63 -1.28
CA GLN A 269 19.45 -44.37 -1.80
C GLN A 269 18.55 -43.74 -2.86
N ARG A 270 17.96 -44.55 -3.75
CA ARG A 270 16.99 -44.09 -4.74
C ARG A 270 15.77 -43.50 -4.05
N ASP A 271 15.22 -44.19 -3.06
CA ASP A 271 14.01 -43.78 -2.36
C ASP A 271 14.28 -42.49 -1.57
N ALA A 272 15.42 -42.38 -0.88
CA ALA A 272 15.85 -41.14 -0.24
C ALA A 272 16.00 -39.97 -1.22
N ALA A 273 16.63 -40.19 -2.38
CA ALA A 273 16.74 -39.17 -3.42
C ALA A 273 15.37 -38.79 -4.03
N GLN A 274 14.42 -39.73 -4.11
CA GLN A 274 13.05 -39.44 -4.54
C GLN A 274 12.31 -38.58 -3.52
N ASP A 275 12.51 -38.81 -2.22
CA ASP A 275 11.91 -38.00 -1.17
C ASP A 275 12.50 -36.60 -1.12
N GLU A 276 13.82 -36.46 -1.30
CA GLU A 276 14.48 -35.15 -1.48
C GLU A 276 13.93 -34.39 -2.69
N LEU A 277 13.74 -35.06 -3.84
CA LEU A 277 13.12 -34.44 -5.02
C LEU A 277 11.70 -33.96 -4.75
N ARG A 278 10.88 -34.76 -4.05
CA ARG A 278 9.52 -34.36 -3.67
C ARG A 278 9.50 -33.14 -2.76
N GLU A 279 10.45 -33.06 -1.83
CA GLU A 279 10.59 -31.92 -0.93
C GLU A 279 11.02 -30.65 -1.68
N ILE A 280 12.00 -30.76 -2.59
CA ILE A 280 12.41 -29.64 -3.46
C ILE A 280 11.24 -29.18 -4.34
N GLU A 281 10.46 -30.10 -4.93
CA GLU A 281 9.26 -29.73 -5.70
C GLU A 281 8.20 -29.02 -4.85
N ARG A 282 8.08 -29.38 -3.56
CA ARG A 282 7.18 -28.70 -2.63
C ARG A 282 7.66 -27.27 -2.34
N GLN A 283 8.96 -27.10 -2.11
CA GLN A 283 9.59 -25.80 -1.88
C GLN A 283 9.54 -24.90 -3.12
N ASP A 284 9.74 -25.45 -4.33
CA ASP A 284 9.62 -24.71 -5.59
C ASP A 284 8.19 -24.18 -5.79
N LYS A 285 7.18 -25.02 -5.52
CA LYS A 285 5.77 -24.60 -5.57
C LYS A 285 5.45 -23.51 -4.53
N GLN A 286 6.05 -23.59 -3.34
CA GLN A 286 5.89 -22.57 -2.30
C GLN A 286 6.54 -21.24 -2.73
N THR A 287 7.76 -21.29 -3.25
CA THR A 287 8.51 -20.12 -3.76
C THR A 287 7.81 -19.48 -4.97
N ALA A 288 7.25 -20.29 -5.87
CA ALA A 288 6.48 -19.78 -7.01
C ALA A 288 5.21 -19.03 -6.57
N ARG A 289 4.59 -19.44 -5.45
CA ARG A 289 3.43 -18.72 -4.87
C ARG A 289 3.86 -17.43 -4.20
N SER A 290 4.95 -17.42 -3.43
CA SER A 290 5.44 -16.20 -2.79
C SER A 290 5.89 -15.18 -3.85
N LEU A 291 6.63 -15.60 -4.87
CA LEU A 291 7.03 -14.75 -6.00
C LEU A 291 5.85 -14.13 -6.73
N ARG A 292 4.72 -14.84 -6.85
CA ARG A 292 3.50 -14.27 -7.43
C ARG A 292 2.94 -13.16 -6.54
N CYS A 293 2.83 -13.41 -5.24
CA CYS A 293 2.32 -12.43 -4.29
C CYS A 293 3.22 -11.19 -4.19
N VAL A 294 4.55 -11.36 -4.29
CA VAL A 294 5.51 -10.24 -4.29
C VAL A 294 5.34 -9.39 -5.54
N ARG A 295 5.10 -10.01 -6.71
CA ARG A 295 4.83 -9.28 -7.95
C ARG A 295 3.51 -8.50 -7.89
N GLU A 296 2.47 -9.11 -7.31
CA GLU A 296 1.18 -8.43 -7.07
C GLU A 296 1.38 -7.22 -6.15
N LEU A 297 2.16 -7.36 -5.06
CA LEU A 297 2.49 -6.26 -4.16
C LEU A 297 3.33 -5.17 -4.84
N GLU A 298 4.29 -5.55 -5.68
CA GLU A 298 5.09 -4.62 -6.47
C GLU A 298 4.20 -3.82 -7.43
N GLU A 299 3.30 -4.48 -8.17
CA GLU A 299 2.36 -3.82 -9.08
C GLU A 299 1.43 -2.83 -8.36
N ILE A 300 0.93 -3.21 -7.17
CA ILE A 300 0.17 -2.32 -6.29
C ILE A 300 1.03 -1.11 -5.90
N ALA A 301 2.26 -1.33 -5.45
CA ALA A 301 3.16 -0.25 -5.03
C ALA A 301 3.49 0.73 -6.16
N TRP A 302 3.76 0.22 -7.37
CA TRP A 302 4.00 1.07 -8.56
C TRP A 302 2.77 1.88 -8.95
N SER A 303 1.59 1.24 -8.97
CA SER A 303 0.33 1.91 -9.32
C SER A 303 -0.02 3.00 -8.32
N LEU A 304 0.17 2.72 -7.03
CA LEU A 304 -0.07 3.64 -5.93
C LEU A 304 0.94 4.79 -5.91
N GLY A 305 2.22 4.50 -6.16
CA GLY A 305 3.24 5.53 -6.32
C GLY A 305 2.92 6.47 -7.48
N GLY A 306 2.53 5.93 -8.64
CA GLY A 306 2.09 6.73 -9.79
C GLY A 306 0.86 7.60 -9.48
N LEU A 307 -0.12 7.06 -8.75
CA LEU A 307 -1.29 7.80 -8.29
C LEU A 307 -0.89 8.97 -7.39
N LEU A 308 -0.05 8.73 -6.40
CA LEU A 308 0.39 9.76 -5.45
C LEU A 308 1.18 10.85 -6.14
N ASP A 309 2.11 10.50 -7.04
CA ASP A 309 2.89 11.47 -7.80
C ASP A 309 1.99 12.40 -8.64
N GLU A 310 0.93 11.86 -9.24
CA GLU A 310 0.05 12.66 -10.10
C GLU A 310 -1.01 13.45 -9.33
N LYS A 311 -1.60 12.87 -8.27
CA LYS A 311 -2.79 13.41 -7.60
C LYS A 311 -2.49 14.12 -6.29
N SER A 312 -1.38 13.84 -5.60
CA SER A 312 -1.09 14.47 -4.30
C SER A 312 -0.95 15.99 -4.39
N ALA A 313 -0.28 16.50 -5.42
CA ALA A 313 -0.14 17.94 -5.65
C ALA A 313 -1.49 18.63 -5.92
N LYS A 314 -2.36 17.97 -6.70
CA LYS A 314 -3.72 18.45 -7.00
C LYS A 314 -4.59 18.45 -5.73
N CYS A 315 -4.46 17.43 -4.89
CA CYS A 315 -5.13 17.34 -3.59
C CYS A 315 -4.71 18.50 -2.67
N LYS A 316 -3.40 18.75 -2.52
CA LYS A 316 -2.89 19.89 -1.73
C LYS A 316 -3.36 21.25 -2.26
N GLN A 317 -3.38 21.42 -3.58
CA GLN A 317 -3.93 22.62 -4.20
C GLN A 317 -5.41 22.80 -3.86
N ALA A 318 -6.21 21.72 -3.97
CA ALA A 318 -7.62 21.75 -3.63
C ALA A 318 -7.86 22.06 -2.14
N SER A 319 -7.04 21.50 -1.25
CA SER A 319 -7.04 21.80 0.18
C SER A 319 -6.80 23.30 0.43
N THR A 320 -5.78 23.88 -0.21
CA THR A 320 -5.47 25.31 -0.11
C THR A 320 -6.63 26.19 -0.60
N MET A 321 -7.25 25.83 -1.73
CA MET A 321 -8.39 26.57 -2.26
C MET A 321 -9.63 26.47 -1.36
N LEU A 322 -9.87 25.30 -0.76
CA LEU A 322 -10.95 25.12 0.21
C LEU A 322 -10.73 25.99 1.45
N SER A 323 -9.50 26.02 1.98
CA SER A 323 -9.13 26.89 3.09
C SER A 323 -9.33 28.38 2.76
N GLN A 324 -9.06 28.81 1.53
CA GLN A 324 -9.33 30.17 1.07
C GLN A 324 -10.84 30.50 1.06
N ILE A 325 -11.69 29.58 0.57
CA ILE A 325 -13.15 29.76 0.58
C ILE A 325 -13.66 29.94 2.02
N GLU A 326 -13.15 29.13 2.95
CA GLU A 326 -13.51 29.19 4.36
C GLU A 326 -12.99 30.48 5.03
N GLU A 327 -11.76 30.88 4.75
CA GLU A 327 -11.17 32.11 5.27
C GLU A 327 -11.93 33.35 4.77
N ASP A 328 -12.29 33.40 3.48
CA ASP A 328 -13.08 34.48 2.90
C ASP A 328 -14.48 34.57 3.51
N PHE A 329 -15.09 33.43 3.86
CA PHE A 329 -16.34 33.41 4.62
C PHE A 329 -16.17 34.02 6.01
N VAL A 330 -15.16 33.59 6.77
CA VAL A 330 -14.88 34.12 8.11
C VAL A 330 -14.57 35.61 8.08
N LYS A 331 -13.74 36.07 7.12
CA LYS A 331 -13.42 37.50 6.91
C LYS A 331 -14.68 38.31 6.59
N ARG A 332 -15.54 37.82 5.69
CA ARG A 332 -16.81 38.48 5.37
C ARG A 332 -17.71 38.59 6.59
N ARG A 333 -17.87 37.51 7.36
CA ARG A 333 -18.69 37.49 8.57
C ARG A 333 -18.15 38.44 9.65
N LEU A 334 -16.83 38.43 9.88
CA LEU A 334 -16.18 39.32 10.84
C LEU A 334 -16.37 40.80 10.47
N ARG A 335 -16.13 41.17 9.19
CA ARG A 335 -16.35 42.54 8.70
C ARG A 335 -17.79 43.01 8.92
N ARG A 336 -18.78 42.13 8.70
CA ARG A 336 -20.20 42.44 8.99
C ARG A 336 -20.43 42.64 10.48
N ARG A 337 -19.97 41.72 11.34
CA ARG A 337 -20.11 41.86 12.80
C ARG A 337 -19.48 43.14 13.33
N VAL A 338 -18.28 43.49 12.86
CA VAL A 338 -17.62 44.76 13.21
C VAL A 338 -18.45 45.95 12.74
N LYS A 339 -18.98 45.92 11.50
CA LYS A 339 -19.86 46.97 10.97
C LYS A 339 -21.15 47.10 11.78
N ASP A 340 -21.78 46.00 12.15
CA ASP A 340 -23.01 45.99 12.93
C ASP A 340 -22.77 46.47 14.37
N LEU A 341 -21.69 46.03 15.02
CA LEU A 341 -21.27 46.55 16.33
C LEU A 341 -21.00 48.05 16.27
N THR A 342 -20.29 48.51 15.23
CA THR A 342 -19.99 49.94 15.01
C THR A 342 -21.29 50.72 14.81
N GLN A 343 -22.25 50.19 14.05
CA GLN A 343 -23.57 50.81 13.86
C GLN A 343 -24.37 50.86 15.18
N VAL A 344 -24.32 49.81 16.00
CA VAL A 344 -24.98 49.76 17.32
C VAL A 344 -24.35 50.78 18.27
N LEU A 345 -23.02 50.87 18.33
CA LEU A 345 -22.31 51.87 19.15
C LEU A 345 -22.65 53.29 18.69
N GLN A 346 -22.63 53.56 17.38
CA GLN A 346 -23.05 54.84 16.81
C GLN A 346 -24.50 55.17 17.16
N ALA A 347 -25.41 54.20 17.11
CA ALA A 347 -26.82 54.38 17.48
C ALA A 347 -27.01 54.67 18.98
N ALA A 348 -26.16 54.08 19.83
CA ALA A 348 -26.17 54.30 21.28
C ALA A 348 -25.56 55.66 21.68
N GLY A 349 -25.13 56.48 20.71
CA GLY A 349 -24.45 57.75 20.98
C GLY A 349 -22.99 57.58 21.41
N ALA A 350 -22.48 56.34 21.45
CA ALA A 350 -21.07 56.05 21.64
C ALA A 350 -20.34 56.27 20.32
N SER A 351 -20.06 57.53 19.99
CA SER A 351 -19.04 57.82 18.99
C SER A 351 -17.71 57.32 19.57
N LEU A 352 -17.09 56.33 18.94
CA LEU A 352 -15.70 55.99 19.19
C LEU A 352 -14.87 57.23 18.83
N THR A 353 -14.66 58.12 19.80
CA THR A 353 -13.82 59.31 19.70
C THR A 353 -12.37 58.88 19.71
N ARG A 354 -11.94 58.27 18.60
CA ARG A 354 -10.55 58.35 18.19
C ARG A 354 -10.48 58.27 16.68
N PRO A 355 -10.57 59.42 15.99
CA PRO A 355 -9.98 59.53 14.67
C PRO A 355 -8.51 59.13 14.84
N LEU A 356 -8.09 58.05 14.18
CA LEU A 356 -6.67 57.83 13.98
C LEU A 356 -6.15 59.09 13.29
N GLU A 357 -5.16 59.73 13.89
CA GLU A 357 -4.49 60.95 13.45
C GLU A 357 -3.97 60.77 12.00
N ALA A 358 -4.82 61.02 11.02
CA ALA A 358 -4.39 61.37 9.68
C ALA A 358 -4.14 62.87 9.74
N GLY A 359 -2.88 63.24 9.96
CA GLY A 359 -2.45 64.63 10.00
C GLY A 359 -2.89 65.39 8.75
N SER A 360 -3.79 66.34 8.92
CA SER A 360 -3.97 67.43 7.97
C SER A 360 -4.23 68.71 8.76
N ASP A 361 -3.16 69.48 8.87
CA ASP A 361 -3.15 70.89 9.22
C ASP A 361 -4.18 71.65 8.40
N ASP A 362 -4.97 72.46 9.12
CA ASP A 362 -5.52 73.75 8.73
C ASP A 362 -6.01 73.94 7.28
N LYS A 363 -7.34 73.86 7.12
CA LYS A 363 -8.26 74.86 6.52
C LYS A 363 -9.48 74.13 5.95
N ASP A 364 -10.67 74.46 6.47
CA ASP A 364 -11.93 74.64 5.72
C ASP A 364 -13.14 74.57 6.69
N GLU A 365 -13.57 75.74 7.19
CA GLU A 365 -14.74 75.89 8.07
C GLU A 365 -16.09 75.79 7.30
N GLN A 366 -16.07 75.63 5.98
CA GLN A 366 -17.27 75.69 5.13
C GLN A 366 -17.93 74.33 4.83
N ASP A 367 -17.30 73.21 5.21
CA ASP A 367 -17.83 71.84 5.00
C ASP A 367 -18.62 71.27 6.19
N THR A 368 -18.83 72.07 7.23
CA THR A 368 -19.45 71.63 8.50
C THR A 368 -20.95 71.30 8.34
N GLU A 369 -21.71 72.06 7.55
CA GLU A 369 -23.14 71.80 7.30
C GLU A 369 -23.37 70.51 6.49
N ALA A 370 -22.54 70.25 5.47
CA ALA A 370 -22.64 69.02 4.68
C ALA A 370 -22.28 67.78 5.51
N ALA A 371 -21.28 67.92 6.40
CA ALA A 371 -20.91 66.87 7.33
C ALA A 371 -22.03 66.59 8.37
N GLU A 372 -22.71 67.62 8.87
CA GLU A 372 -23.85 67.46 9.77
C GLU A 372 -25.08 66.85 9.10
N ALA A 373 -25.38 67.23 7.86
CA ALA A 373 -26.44 66.62 7.06
C ALA A 373 -26.15 65.12 6.79
N ALA A 374 -24.90 64.76 6.49
CA ALA A 374 -24.48 63.37 6.33
C ALA A 374 -24.58 62.57 7.63
N ARG A 375 -24.24 63.18 8.78
CA ARG A 375 -24.43 62.57 10.12
C ARG A 375 -25.91 62.35 10.45
N SER A 376 -26.78 63.32 10.14
CA SER A 376 -28.22 63.17 10.34
C SER A 376 -28.81 62.09 9.42
N ALA A 377 -28.37 62.01 8.16
CA ALA A 377 -28.83 61.00 7.21
C ALA A 377 -28.41 59.57 7.63
N THR A 378 -27.17 59.41 8.09
CA THR A 378 -26.67 58.13 8.61
C THR A 378 -27.41 57.72 9.89
N GLN A 379 -27.63 58.63 10.83
CA GLN A 379 -28.44 58.38 12.03
C GLN A 379 -29.87 57.95 11.68
N ARG A 380 -30.52 58.60 10.71
CA ARG A 380 -31.87 58.21 10.24
C ARG A 380 -31.88 56.82 9.60
N SER A 381 -30.86 56.47 8.82
CA SER A 381 -30.74 55.14 8.21
C SER A 381 -30.54 54.05 9.27
N VAL A 382 -29.69 54.33 10.27
CA VAL A 382 -29.44 53.43 11.39
C VAL A 382 -30.70 53.25 12.24
N ALA A 383 -31.42 54.34 12.55
CA ALA A 383 -32.69 54.30 13.28
C ALA A 383 -33.74 53.45 12.54
N ARG A 384 -33.90 53.61 11.22
CA ARG A 384 -34.82 52.78 10.42
C ARG A 384 -34.45 51.29 10.44
N ARG A 385 -33.16 50.96 10.41
CA ARG A 385 -32.69 49.55 10.46
C ARG A 385 -32.94 48.94 11.84
N LEU A 386 -32.72 49.71 12.91
CA LEU A 386 -33.05 49.35 14.29
C LEU A 386 -34.56 49.17 14.49
N GLU A 387 -35.38 50.01 13.87
CA GLU A 387 -36.84 49.91 13.95
C GLU A 387 -37.36 48.67 13.20
N ARG A 388 -36.80 48.37 12.00
CA ARG A 388 -37.07 47.10 11.30
C ARG A 388 -36.65 45.88 12.10
N ARG A 389 -35.52 45.96 12.81
CA ARG A 389 -35.08 44.91 13.75
C ARG A 389 -36.03 44.79 14.94
N LYS A 390 -36.44 45.90 15.57
CA LYS A 390 -37.42 45.89 16.66
C LYS A 390 -38.79 45.37 16.23
N SER A 391 -39.25 45.66 15.00
CA SER A 391 -40.51 45.13 14.48
C SER A 391 -40.43 43.63 14.19
N ARG A 392 -39.25 43.12 13.76
CA ARG A 392 -39.00 41.68 13.63
C ARG A 392 -38.89 40.99 15.00
N ALA A 393 -38.15 41.59 15.94
CA ALA A 393 -37.98 41.07 17.30
C ALA A 393 -39.27 41.04 18.12
N LYS A 394 -40.26 41.90 17.82
CA LYS A 394 -41.59 41.82 18.45
C LYS A 394 -42.43 40.63 17.96
N GLN A 395 -42.05 40.03 16.84
CA GLN A 395 -42.74 38.88 16.25
C GLN A 395 -42.13 37.54 16.71
N GLU A 396 -40.92 37.58 17.27
CA GLU A 396 -40.21 36.45 17.87
C GLU A 396 -40.19 36.61 19.39
N THR A 397 -41.11 35.92 20.06
CA THR A 397 -41.26 35.88 21.52
C THR A 397 -39.94 35.58 22.25
N ASP A 398 -39.44 36.58 22.98
CA ASP A 398 -38.63 36.52 24.22
C ASP A 398 -37.53 35.43 24.31
N GLY A 399 -36.78 35.28 23.23
CA GLY A 399 -35.44 34.71 23.27
C GLY A 399 -34.47 35.76 22.75
N TRP A 400 -33.36 36.01 23.46
CA TRP A 400 -32.16 36.63 22.88
C TRP A 400 -31.56 35.66 21.86
N ASP A 401 -32.32 35.40 20.80
CA ASP A 401 -31.89 34.50 19.77
C ASP A 401 -30.85 35.23 18.91
N THR A 402 -29.60 34.95 19.25
CA THR A 402 -28.43 35.35 18.45
C THR A 402 -28.29 34.47 17.20
N SER A 403 -29.29 33.62 16.89
CA SER A 403 -29.45 32.94 15.62
C SER A 403 -29.84 33.93 14.50
N ASP A 404 -28.95 34.89 14.24
CA ASP A 404 -28.86 35.59 12.95
C ASP A 404 -28.34 34.58 11.89
N HIS A 405 -29.05 33.47 11.72
CA HIS A 405 -28.99 32.56 10.58
C HIS A 405 -29.71 33.19 9.38
N SER A 406 -29.67 34.51 9.25
CA SER A 406 -30.24 35.17 8.09
C SER A 406 -29.43 34.80 6.86
N GLU A 407 -30.13 34.49 5.77
CA GLU A 407 -29.60 34.33 4.41
C GLU A 407 -28.58 35.45 4.03
N GLU A 408 -28.64 36.59 4.73
CA GLU A 408 -27.74 37.75 4.62
C GLU A 408 -26.26 37.42 4.90
N ASP A 409 -25.97 36.38 5.69
CA ASP A 409 -24.59 36.01 6.00
C ASP A 409 -23.89 35.25 4.85
N GLY A 410 -24.65 34.79 3.84
CA GLY A 410 -24.12 34.01 2.73
C GLY A 410 -23.63 32.62 3.13
N LEU A 411 -24.11 32.11 4.27
CA LEU A 411 -23.77 30.79 4.80
C LEU A 411 -24.21 29.69 3.84
N GLU A 412 -25.47 29.72 3.39
CA GLU A 412 -26.00 28.75 2.42
C GLU A 412 -25.24 28.79 1.08
N GLN A 413 -24.91 29.98 0.60
CA GLN A 413 -24.12 30.13 -0.63
C GLN A 413 -22.72 29.53 -0.45
N THR A 414 -22.06 29.78 0.69
CA THR A 414 -20.73 29.21 0.98
C THR A 414 -20.80 27.69 1.15
N ALA A 415 -21.84 27.17 1.82
CA ALA A 415 -22.06 25.73 1.95
C ALA A 415 -22.29 25.07 0.58
N LYS A 416 -23.06 25.71 -0.30
CA LYS A 416 -23.28 25.25 -1.68
C LYS A 416 -22.00 25.30 -2.51
N ASP A 417 -21.25 26.40 -2.44
CA ASP A 417 -19.97 26.56 -3.14
C ASP A 417 -18.98 25.49 -2.68
N ARG A 418 -18.86 25.28 -1.37
CA ARG A 418 -18.05 24.22 -0.76
C ARG A 418 -18.45 22.83 -1.25
N ARG A 419 -19.74 22.45 -1.15
CA ARG A 419 -20.24 21.14 -1.64
C ARG A 419 -19.94 20.95 -3.13
N SER A 420 -20.16 22.00 -3.94
CA SER A 420 -19.91 21.95 -5.39
C SER A 420 -18.41 21.81 -5.72
N PHE A 421 -17.56 22.48 -4.95
CA PHE A 421 -16.11 22.40 -5.06
C PHE A 421 -15.61 21.00 -4.70
N CYS A 422 -16.01 20.45 -3.54
CA CYS A 422 -15.60 19.11 -3.12
C CYS A 422 -16.04 18.04 -4.13
N ALA A 423 -17.26 18.14 -4.68
CA ALA A 423 -17.73 17.22 -5.71
C ALA A 423 -16.93 17.33 -7.02
N ALA A 424 -16.52 18.54 -7.43
CA ALA A 424 -15.68 18.74 -8.61
C ALA A 424 -14.26 18.19 -8.40
N VAL A 425 -13.67 18.45 -7.23
CA VAL A 425 -12.34 17.94 -6.85
C VAL A 425 -12.35 16.41 -6.78
N HIS A 426 -13.38 15.81 -6.20
CA HIS A 426 -13.52 14.36 -6.13
C HIS A 426 -13.47 13.71 -7.52
N ARG A 427 -14.25 14.24 -8.47
CA ARG A 427 -14.21 13.79 -9.87
C ARG A 427 -12.82 13.97 -10.48
N GLN A 428 -12.23 15.15 -10.31
CA GLN A 428 -10.90 15.43 -10.87
C GLN A 428 -9.79 14.52 -10.33
N LEU A 429 -9.89 14.10 -9.07
CA LEU A 429 -8.87 13.28 -8.41
C LEU A 429 -9.06 11.79 -8.62
N LEU A 430 -10.30 11.30 -8.64
CA LEU A 430 -10.61 9.86 -8.55
C LEU A 430 -11.42 9.29 -9.72
N GLU A 431 -11.96 10.10 -10.63
CA GLU A 431 -12.79 9.60 -11.75
C GLU A 431 -11.98 8.75 -12.75
N ASP A 432 -10.69 9.04 -12.91
CA ASP A 432 -9.77 8.31 -13.79
C ASP A 432 -8.94 7.24 -13.07
N VAL A 433 -9.15 7.05 -11.77
CA VAL A 433 -8.44 6.08 -10.93
C VAL A 433 -9.22 4.76 -10.96
N SER A 434 -8.51 3.63 -11.08
CA SER A 434 -9.17 2.33 -11.02
C SER A 434 -9.80 2.10 -9.66
N GLU A 435 -10.88 1.31 -9.61
CA GLU A 435 -11.65 1.04 -8.40
C GLU A 435 -10.79 0.46 -7.26
N GLU A 436 -9.70 -0.23 -7.60
CA GLU A 436 -8.74 -0.83 -6.66
C GLU A 436 -7.93 0.22 -5.87
N PHE A 437 -7.80 1.45 -6.40
CA PHE A 437 -7.08 2.55 -5.76
C PHE A 437 -7.98 3.77 -5.47
N ALA A 438 -9.28 3.67 -5.75
CA ALA A 438 -10.23 4.77 -5.56
C ALA A 438 -10.54 5.05 -4.08
N SER A 439 -10.35 4.06 -3.19
CA SER A 439 -10.60 4.17 -1.76
C SER A 439 -9.45 3.58 -0.93
N ALA A 440 -9.30 4.09 0.30
CA ALA A 440 -8.37 3.50 1.28
C ALA A 440 -8.71 2.03 1.54
N SER A 441 -10.00 1.69 1.59
CA SER A 441 -10.53 0.35 1.78
C SER A 441 -10.05 -0.66 0.75
N ALA A 442 -10.05 -0.28 -0.52
CA ALA A 442 -9.65 -1.15 -1.62
C ALA A 442 -8.14 -1.43 -1.56
N VAL A 443 -7.34 -0.39 -1.29
CA VAL A 443 -5.88 -0.51 -1.10
C VAL A 443 -5.56 -1.37 0.13
N LEU A 444 -6.22 -1.13 1.26
CA LEU A 444 -6.04 -1.90 2.49
C LEU A 444 -6.42 -3.37 2.29
N LYS A 445 -7.47 -3.68 1.53
CA LYS A 445 -7.85 -5.07 1.23
C LYS A 445 -6.76 -5.81 0.46
N ALA A 446 -6.14 -5.16 -0.52
CA ALA A 446 -5.04 -5.73 -1.29
C ALA A 446 -3.79 -5.93 -0.41
N LEU A 447 -3.43 -4.90 0.36
CA LEU A 447 -2.31 -4.96 1.32
C LEU A 447 -2.54 -6.00 2.42
N LYS A 448 -3.77 -6.16 2.92
CA LYS A 448 -4.16 -7.17 3.91
C LYS A 448 -3.91 -8.58 3.38
N SER A 449 -4.26 -8.83 2.12
CA SER A 449 -4.00 -10.13 1.48
C SER A 449 -2.50 -10.38 1.33
N ALA A 450 -1.72 -9.38 0.93
CA ALA A 450 -0.27 -9.49 0.82
C ALA A 450 0.38 -9.74 2.19
N LYS A 451 0.01 -8.94 3.21
CA LYS A 451 0.49 -9.05 4.59
C LYS A 451 0.24 -10.43 5.19
N GLN A 452 -0.93 -11.03 4.97
CA GLN A 452 -1.21 -12.39 5.45
C GLN A 452 -0.40 -13.48 4.74
N LYS A 453 -0.11 -13.31 3.45
CA LYS A 453 0.59 -14.31 2.63
C LYS A 453 2.12 -14.21 2.72
N LEU A 454 2.63 -13.01 3.01
CA LEU A 454 4.04 -12.62 2.90
C LEU A 454 4.48 -11.78 4.11
N GLN A 455 4.28 -12.28 5.32
CA GLN A 455 4.56 -11.48 6.53
C GLN A 455 6.03 -11.04 6.61
N ASP A 456 6.95 -11.97 6.36
CA ASP A 456 8.39 -11.72 6.44
C ASP A 456 8.86 -10.79 5.34
N GLU A 457 8.43 -11.02 4.09
CA GLU A 457 8.79 -10.16 2.97
C GLU A 457 8.16 -8.77 3.08
N TYR A 458 6.94 -8.66 3.61
CA TYR A 458 6.29 -7.37 3.89
C TYR A 458 7.09 -6.55 4.91
N ARG A 459 7.58 -7.19 5.97
CA ARG A 459 8.46 -6.56 6.98
C ARG A 459 9.81 -6.16 6.36
N GLN A 460 10.46 -7.07 5.64
CA GLN A 460 11.77 -6.85 5.00
C GLN A 460 11.72 -5.77 3.91
N ALA A 461 10.62 -5.65 3.18
CA ALA A 461 10.43 -4.62 2.18
C ALA A 461 10.06 -3.24 2.78
N PHE A 462 9.97 -3.14 4.11
CA PHE A 462 9.65 -1.91 4.84
C PHE A 462 8.33 -1.26 4.40
N VAL A 463 7.34 -2.07 3.98
CA VAL A 463 6.05 -1.55 3.48
C VAL A 463 5.35 -0.70 4.54
N HIS A 464 5.39 -1.14 5.80
CA HIS A 464 4.85 -0.44 6.97
C HIS A 464 5.37 1.01 7.12
N LEU A 465 6.61 1.30 6.72
CA LEU A 465 7.17 2.65 6.79
C LEU A 465 6.61 3.59 5.71
N SER A 466 6.13 3.03 4.59
CA SER A 466 5.58 3.80 3.47
C SER A 466 4.08 4.05 3.59
N LEU A 467 3.35 3.24 4.37
CA LEU A 467 1.90 3.36 4.52
C LEU A 467 1.43 4.74 5.00
N PRO A 468 2.09 5.42 5.96
CA PRO A 468 1.69 6.77 6.37
C PRO A 468 1.68 7.76 5.19
N GLU A 469 2.65 7.68 4.29
CA GLU A 469 2.75 8.57 3.14
C GLU A 469 1.65 8.25 2.12
N VAL A 470 1.44 6.97 1.85
CA VAL A 470 0.38 6.47 0.97
C VAL A 470 -1.00 6.93 1.44
N PHE A 471 -1.30 6.69 2.71
CA PHE A 471 -2.63 6.96 3.25
C PHE A 471 -2.88 8.43 3.53
N SER A 472 -1.83 9.26 3.62
CA SER A 472 -2.00 10.70 3.78
C SER A 472 -2.88 11.33 2.71
N PHE A 473 -2.77 10.88 1.46
CA PHE A 473 -3.61 11.33 0.35
C PHE A 473 -5.11 11.02 0.59
N PHE A 474 -5.43 9.80 1.02
CA PHE A 474 -6.81 9.40 1.26
C PHE A 474 -7.41 10.12 2.48
N VAL A 475 -6.61 10.29 3.54
CA VAL A 475 -7.03 11.07 4.71
C VAL A 475 -7.29 12.52 4.32
N GLU A 476 -6.39 13.16 3.57
CA GLU A 476 -6.57 14.53 3.07
C GLU A 476 -7.83 14.66 2.21
N HIS A 477 -8.02 13.74 1.25
CA HIS A 477 -9.19 13.72 0.40
C HIS A 477 -10.50 13.54 1.20
N SER A 478 -10.53 12.64 2.19
CA SER A 478 -11.69 12.44 3.05
C SER A 478 -12.00 13.67 3.90
N THR A 479 -10.96 14.41 4.32
CA THR A 479 -11.08 15.62 5.13
C THR A 479 -11.77 16.76 4.36
N PHE A 480 -11.80 16.73 3.02
CA PHE A 480 -12.58 17.70 2.23
C PHE A 480 -14.08 17.65 2.52
N TRP A 481 -14.60 16.50 2.94
CA TRP A 481 -16.02 16.37 3.28
C TRP A 481 -16.30 16.83 4.71
N TRP A 482 -15.27 16.91 5.54
CA TRP A 482 -15.38 17.39 6.91
C TRP A 482 -15.56 18.90 6.97
N ASP A 483 -16.71 19.32 7.49
CA ASP A 483 -17.05 20.73 7.65
C ASP A 483 -16.71 21.22 9.07
N PRO A 484 -15.58 21.93 9.25
CA PRO A 484 -15.16 22.41 10.58
C PRO A 484 -16.07 23.52 11.12
N LEU A 485 -16.86 24.14 10.25
CA LEU A 485 -17.76 25.24 10.59
C LEU A 485 -19.21 24.77 10.74
N SER A 486 -19.46 23.47 10.52
CA SER A 486 -20.80 22.88 10.50
C SER A 486 -21.78 23.67 9.62
N LEU A 487 -21.29 24.27 8.52
CA LEU A 487 -22.12 25.00 7.53
C LEU A 487 -23.12 24.06 6.84
N VAL A 488 -22.81 22.76 6.81
CA VAL A 488 -23.52 21.72 6.07
C VAL A 488 -24.48 20.92 6.95
N THR A 489 -24.57 21.14 8.26
CA THR A 489 -25.52 20.41 9.11
C THR A 489 -26.95 20.78 8.76
N ASP A 490 -27.58 19.92 7.94
CA ASP A 490 -29.01 19.97 7.65
C ASP A 490 -29.79 19.74 8.95
N ALA A 491 -30.75 20.65 9.14
CA ALA A 491 -31.86 20.63 10.07
C ALA A 491 -32.27 19.25 10.63
N GLY A 492 -32.26 19.10 11.96
CA GLY A 492 -33.08 18.06 12.60
C GLY A 492 -32.73 17.62 14.03
N GLY A 493 -31.54 17.93 14.55
CA GLY A 493 -31.12 17.43 15.87
C GLY A 493 -30.63 18.53 16.80
N ALA A 494 -31.31 18.69 17.94
CA ALA A 494 -31.05 19.68 18.98
C ALA A 494 -29.70 19.49 19.69
N SER A 495 -28.60 19.84 19.03
CA SER A 495 -27.32 20.12 19.69
C SER A 495 -26.87 21.53 19.36
N ALA A 496 -27.57 22.48 19.99
CA ALA A 496 -27.27 23.88 19.88
C ALA A 496 -26.00 24.22 20.68
N ALA A 497 -25.09 24.90 19.97
CA ALA A 497 -24.17 25.91 20.48
C ALA A 497 -23.04 25.46 21.43
N LEU A 498 -21.89 25.15 20.82
CA LEU A 498 -20.63 25.71 21.30
C LEU A 498 -19.82 26.27 20.12
N TRP A 499 -20.26 27.41 19.61
CA TRP A 499 -19.52 28.21 18.63
C TRP A 499 -18.31 28.84 19.33
N GLY A 500 -17.20 28.10 19.35
CA GLY A 500 -15.87 28.56 19.76
C GLY A 500 -14.89 28.51 18.59
N PRO A 501 -13.69 29.10 18.74
CA PRO A 501 -12.62 29.02 17.75
C PRO A 501 -12.31 27.55 17.44
N ARG A 502 -12.01 27.27 16.16
CA ARG A 502 -11.71 25.97 15.55
C ARG A 502 -11.29 24.93 16.60
N LYS A 503 -12.23 24.10 17.06
CA LYS A 503 -11.84 22.95 17.88
C LYS A 503 -11.07 22.02 16.97
N ALA A 504 -9.86 21.66 17.38
CA ALA A 504 -9.10 20.61 16.75
C ALA A 504 -10.01 19.39 16.57
N MET A 505 -9.87 18.70 15.44
CA MET A 505 -10.51 17.42 15.20
C MET A 505 -10.25 16.52 16.41
N THR A 506 -11.29 16.15 17.14
CA THR A 506 -11.13 15.26 18.29
C THR A 506 -10.93 13.83 17.78
N SER A 507 -10.27 12.96 18.57
CA SER A 507 -10.12 11.54 18.21
C SER A 507 -11.46 10.90 17.86
N THR A 508 -12.50 11.21 18.64
CA THR A 508 -13.88 10.75 18.41
C THR A 508 -14.50 11.21 17.10
N GLN A 509 -14.04 12.32 16.52
CA GLN A 509 -14.49 12.77 15.20
C GLN A 509 -13.74 12.05 14.08
N LEU A 510 -12.49 11.66 14.31
CA LEU A 510 -11.73 10.83 13.36
C LEU A 510 -12.28 9.41 13.27
N GLU A 511 -12.81 8.88 14.37
CA GLU A 511 -13.50 7.59 14.42
C GLU A 511 -14.75 7.54 13.52
N ALA A 512 -15.31 8.70 13.13
CA ALA A 512 -16.46 8.76 12.22
C ALA A 512 -16.08 8.59 10.74
N PHE A 513 -14.80 8.48 10.40
CA PHE A 513 -14.35 8.27 9.02
C PHE A 513 -14.12 6.79 8.74
N ASP A 514 -14.63 6.31 7.61
CA ASP A 514 -14.49 4.92 7.17
C ASP A 514 -13.02 4.46 7.15
N TRP A 515 -12.09 5.33 6.73
CA TRP A 515 -10.67 5.00 6.67
C TRP A 515 -10.07 4.70 8.06
N PHE A 516 -10.61 5.29 9.13
CA PHE A 516 -10.08 5.12 10.48
C PHE A 516 -10.35 3.70 10.99
N GLU A 517 -11.61 3.26 10.88
CA GLU A 517 -12.02 1.90 11.26
C GLU A 517 -11.29 0.84 10.41
N GLU A 518 -11.18 1.08 9.11
CA GLU A 518 -10.48 0.17 8.21
C GLU A 518 -8.99 0.06 8.52
N MET A 519 -8.31 1.19 8.78
CA MET A 519 -6.90 1.16 9.18
C MET A 519 -6.72 0.50 10.55
N ALA A 520 -7.59 0.77 11.52
CA ALA A 520 -7.55 0.11 12.83
C ALA A 520 -7.68 -1.42 12.67
N SER A 521 -8.65 -1.88 11.88
CA SER A 521 -8.84 -3.31 11.57
C SER A 521 -7.65 -3.94 10.82
N PHE A 522 -6.90 -3.12 10.07
CA PHE A 522 -5.69 -3.55 9.36
C PHE A 522 -4.48 -3.67 10.29
N THR A 523 -4.37 -2.79 11.29
CA THR A 523 -3.31 -2.80 12.31
C THR A 523 -3.51 -3.84 13.40
N GLU A 524 -4.73 -4.33 13.60
CA GLU A 524 -5.02 -5.41 14.57
C GLU A 524 -4.78 -6.82 13.99
N LEU A 525 -4.47 -6.92 12.70
CA LEU A 525 -4.45 -8.20 11.98
C LEU A 525 -3.40 -9.19 12.50
N MET A 526 -2.26 -8.68 12.95
CA MET A 526 -1.12 -9.47 13.41
C MET A 526 -0.98 -9.49 14.95
N GLY A 527 -1.93 -8.92 15.68
CA GLY A 527 -1.83 -8.75 17.13
C GLY A 527 -0.72 -7.78 17.52
N ASP A 528 -0.09 -8.02 18.67
CA ASP A 528 0.90 -7.11 19.25
C ASP A 528 2.20 -6.99 18.42
N ASP A 529 2.50 -7.99 17.58
CA ASP A 529 3.68 -8.00 16.70
C ASP A 529 3.44 -7.28 15.36
N ASP A 530 2.34 -6.54 15.22
CA ASP A 530 2.02 -5.85 13.97
C ASP A 530 2.97 -4.65 13.74
N PRO A 531 3.78 -4.65 12.66
CA PRO A 531 4.66 -3.51 12.35
C PRO A 531 3.89 -2.24 11.99
N ASP A 532 2.58 -2.33 11.74
CA ASP A 532 1.72 -1.23 11.33
C ASP A 532 0.97 -0.57 12.51
N THR A 533 1.18 -1.00 13.77
CA THR A 533 0.48 -0.43 14.96
C THR A 533 0.55 1.10 15.05
N GLU A 534 1.63 1.72 14.57
CA GLU A 534 1.78 3.18 14.57
C GLU A 534 1.04 3.91 13.45
N LEU A 535 0.46 3.20 12.47
CA LEU A 535 -0.16 3.80 11.30
C LEU A 535 -1.32 4.72 11.69
N VAL A 536 -2.29 4.22 12.47
CA VAL A 536 -3.45 5.00 12.91
C VAL A 536 -3.02 6.23 13.74
N PRO A 537 -2.18 6.10 14.80
CA PRO A 537 -1.68 7.26 15.54
C PRO A 537 -0.92 8.28 14.67
N LYS A 538 -0.16 7.83 13.67
CA LYS A 538 0.54 8.74 12.74
C LYS A 538 -0.44 9.47 11.83
N MET A 539 -1.47 8.79 11.33
CA MET A 539 -2.51 9.41 10.49
C MET A 539 -3.35 10.40 11.28
N SER A 540 -3.78 10.04 12.48
CA SER A 540 -4.50 10.95 13.39
C SER A 540 -3.67 12.19 13.71
N ARG A 541 -2.38 12.03 14.04
CA ARG A 541 -1.47 13.16 14.27
C ARG A 541 -1.30 14.02 13.02
N SER A 542 -1.13 13.42 11.85
CA SER A 542 -1.00 14.15 10.58
C SER A 542 -2.27 14.96 10.26
N ALA A 543 -3.45 14.35 10.45
CA ALA A 543 -4.74 15.02 10.23
C ALA A 543 -4.95 16.19 11.19
N SER A 544 -4.62 16.02 12.48
CA SER A 544 -4.75 17.07 13.49
C SER A 544 -3.67 18.16 13.39
N SER A 545 -2.41 17.78 13.13
CA SER A 545 -1.25 18.67 13.20
C SER A 545 -1.17 19.63 12.00
N ARG A 546 -1.47 19.16 10.78
CA ARG A 546 -1.43 20.05 9.60
C ARG A 546 -2.43 21.18 9.73
N LYS A 547 -3.63 20.87 10.22
CA LYS A 547 -4.67 21.88 10.43
C LYS A 547 -4.26 22.91 11.48
N TRP A 548 -3.63 22.45 12.57
CA TRP A 548 -3.08 23.34 13.59
C TRP A 548 -1.96 24.24 13.05
N HIS A 549 -1.03 23.70 12.28
CA HIS A 549 0.10 24.48 11.76
C HIS A 549 -0.35 25.54 10.76
N GLU A 550 -1.29 25.21 9.86
CA GLU A 550 -1.89 26.18 8.94
C GLU A 550 -2.65 27.28 9.69
N ASP A 551 -3.39 26.93 10.74
CA ASP A 551 -4.15 27.88 11.56
C ASP A 551 -3.23 28.80 12.39
N CYS A 552 -2.14 28.27 12.95
CA CYS A 552 -1.14 29.06 13.70
C CYS A 552 -0.35 30.00 12.78
N GLU A 553 0.09 29.51 11.61
CA GLU A 553 0.83 30.32 10.64
C GLU A 553 -0.05 31.46 10.09
N ALA A 554 -1.32 31.19 9.77
CA ALA A 554 -2.28 32.22 9.36
C ALA A 554 -2.56 33.25 10.47
N ALA A 555 -2.48 32.85 11.74
CA ALA A 555 -2.65 33.73 12.88
C ALA A 555 -1.37 34.51 13.28
N GLY A 556 -0.22 34.24 12.64
CA GLY A 556 1.07 34.79 13.03
C GLY A 556 1.53 34.34 14.43
N ILE A 557 0.98 33.23 14.91
CA ILE A 557 1.36 32.63 16.20
C ILE A 557 2.55 31.71 15.91
N PRO A 558 3.74 31.97 16.50
CA PRO A 558 4.89 31.11 16.30
C PRO A 558 4.56 29.68 16.77
N PRO A 559 5.03 28.64 16.06
CA PRO A 559 4.85 27.26 16.50
C PRO A 559 5.49 27.09 17.89
N ALA A 560 4.72 26.55 18.83
CA ALA A 560 5.14 26.33 20.22
C ALA A 560 6.15 25.18 20.33
#